data_AF-A0A7V4HIC1-F1
#
_entry.id   AF-A0A7V4HIC1-F1
#
_cell.length_a   1.000
_cell.length_b   1.000
_cell.length_c   1.000
_cell.angle_alpha   90.00
_cell.angle_beta   90.00
_cell.angle_gamma   90.00
#
_symmetry.space_group_name_H-M   'P 1'
#
loop_
_entity.id
_entity.type
_entity.pdbx_description
1 polymer ?
#
loop_
_entity_poly.entity_id
_entity_poly.type
_entity_poly.pdbx_seq_one_letter_code
_entity_poly.pdbx_strand_id
1 'polypeptide(L)' 'MKSDRTICYCMGVKESAIVKAIRKGAHTLKDVQKATRACTGNQCKELNPKGRCCSADIIAIIKRETGKSSEDKCCCFR' A
#
# COMPACT_ATOMS: atom_id res chain seq x y z
N MET A 1 10.37 13.56 10.22
CA MET A 1 9.80 12.28 10.72
C MET A 1 8.43 12.12 10.05
N LYS A 2 8.23 11.13 9.16
CA LYS A 2 6.91 10.89 8.55
C LYS A 2 6.05 10.12 9.55
N SER A 3 4.96 10.71 10.01
CA SER A 3 3.98 10.02 10.86
C SER A 3 3.38 8.83 10.12
N ASP A 4 3.51 7.63 10.69
CA ASP A 4 3.02 6.39 10.08
C ASP A 4 1.52 6.21 10.35
N ARG A 5 0.70 6.66 9.40
CA ARG A 5 -0.76 6.63 9.52
C ARG A 5 -1.36 5.27 9.20
N THR A 6 -2.49 4.97 9.84
CA THR A 6 -3.32 3.80 9.51
C THR A 6 -4.06 4.03 8.20
N ILE A 7 -3.95 3.06 7.29
CA ILE A 7 -4.64 3.09 5.99
C ILE A 7 -5.84 2.15 6.01
N CYS A 8 -5.67 0.91 6.48
CA CYS A 8 -6.78 -0.03 6.65
C CYS A 8 -7.14 -0.14 8.13
N TYR A 9 -8.24 0.51 8.53
CA TYR A 9 -8.70 0.50 9.92
C TYR A 9 -9.29 -0.86 10.33
N CYS A 10 -9.94 -1.57 9.40
CA CYS A 10 -10.49 -2.90 9.69
C CYS A 10 -9.43 -3.91 10.13
N MET A 11 -8.22 -3.81 9.55
CA MET A 11 -7.14 -4.78 9.76
C MET A 11 -5.93 -4.16 10.47
N GLY A 12 -6.03 -2.92 10.93
CA GLY A 12 -4.94 -2.20 11.59
C GLY A 12 -3.68 -1.99 10.73
N VAL A 13 -3.81 -1.93 9.40
CA VAL A 13 -2.63 -1.85 8.50
C VAL A 13 -2.20 -0.40 8.30
N LYS A 14 -0.94 -0.14 8.60
CA LYS A 14 -0.28 1.16 8.43
C LYS A 14 0.28 1.37 7.03
N GLU A 15 0.52 2.63 6.67
CA GLU A 15 1.12 3.01 5.39
C GLU A 15 2.50 2.39 5.20
N SER A 16 3.34 2.37 6.24
CA SER A 16 4.68 1.76 6.19
C SER A 16 4.66 0.29 5.78
N ALA A 17 3.67 -0.48 6.23
CA ALA A 17 3.51 -1.89 5.88
C ALA A 17 3.17 -2.07 4.39
N ILE A 18 2.30 -1.21 3.85
CA ILE A 18 1.94 -1.20 2.43
C ILE A 18 3.15 -0.82 1.58
N VAL A 19 3.87 0.24 1.96
CA VAL A 19 5.11 0.66 1.27
C VAL A 19 6.16 -0.45 1.29
N LYS A 20 6.37 -1.11 2.44
CA LYS A 20 7.29 -2.24 2.56
C LYS A 20 6.88 -3.41 1.68
N ALA A 21 5.58 -3.70 1.55
CA ALA A 21 5.08 -4.73 0.64
C ALA A 21 5.35 -4.36 -0.83
N ILE A 22 5.11 -3.11 -1.23
CA ILE A 22 5.36 -2.65 -2.60
C ILE A 22 6.84 -2.76 -2.95
N ARG A 23 7.74 -2.33 -2.04
CA ARG A 23 9.20 -2.48 -2.22
C ARG A 23 9.67 -3.93 -2.32
N LYS A 24 8.88 -4.88 -1.82
CA LYS A 24 9.11 -6.33 -1.95
C LYS A 24 8.48 -6.94 -3.21
N GLY A 25 7.85 -6.15 -4.07
CA GLY A 25 7.24 -6.61 -5.33
C GLY A 25 5.71 -6.61 -5.35
N ALA A 26 5.03 -6.14 -4.31
CA ALA A 26 3.56 -6.09 -4.31
C ALA A 26 3.04 -4.89 -5.11
N HIS A 27 3.00 -5.00 -6.43
CA HIS A 27 2.65 -3.91 -7.34
C HIS A 27 1.16 -3.81 -7.68
N THR A 28 0.34 -4.76 -7.22
CA THR A 28 -1.11 -4.74 -7.41
C THR A 28 -1.85 -4.70 -6.08
N LEU A 29 -3.12 -4.28 -6.10
CA LEU A 29 -3.98 -4.32 -4.91
C LEU A 29 -4.08 -5.75 -4.34
N LYS A 30 -4.13 -6.76 -5.21
CA LYS A 30 -4.21 -8.18 -4.82
C LYS A 30 -2.91 -8.63 -4.12
N ASP A 31 -1.76 -8.18 -4.58
CA ASP A 31 -0.48 -8.54 -3.95
C ASP A 31 -0.34 -7.84 -2.59
N VAL A 32 -0.76 -6.58 -2.49
CA VAL A 32 -0.79 -5.86 -1.20
C VAL A 32 -1.75 -6.54 -0.22
N GLN A 33 -2.93 -6.98 -0.68
CA GLN A 33 -3.87 -7.77 0.13
C GLN A 33 -3.20 -9.05 0.66
N LYS A 34 -2.55 -9.84 -0.21
CA LYS A 34 -1.83 -11.06 0.20
C LYS A 34 -0.71 -10.78 1.19
N ALA A 35 0.04 -9.70 1.00
CA ALA A 35 1.21 -9.37 1.82
C ALA A 35 0.85 -8.74 3.18
N THR A 36 -0.26 -7.99 3.27
CA THR A 36 -0.57 -7.16 4.45
C THR A 36 -1.93 -7.46 5.09
N ARG A 37 -2.80 -8.20 4.40
CA ARG A 37 -4.23 -8.38 4.71
C ARG A 37 -5.06 -7.10 4.66
N ALA A 38 -4.51 -5.97 4.19
CA ALA A 38 -5.32 -4.76 4.01
C ALA A 38 -6.48 -5.03 3.04
N CYS A 39 -7.60 -4.33 3.20
CA CYS A 39 -8.76 -4.42 2.28
C CYS A 39 -9.49 -5.79 2.28
N THR A 40 -9.29 -6.64 3.29
CA THR A 40 -10.04 -7.92 3.43
C THR A 40 -11.18 -7.88 4.47
N GLY A 41 -11.29 -6.80 5.24
CA GLY A 41 -12.39 -6.59 6.19
C GLY A 41 -13.57 -5.83 5.58
N ASN A 42 -14.73 -5.86 6.24
CA ASN A 42 -16.00 -5.30 5.75
C ASN A 42 -16.60 -4.16 6.60
N GLN A 43 -16.02 -3.83 7.77
CA GLN A 43 -16.50 -2.78 8.69
C GLN A 43 -15.98 -1.38 8.35
N CYS A 44 -15.86 -1.05 7.06
CA CYS A 44 -15.24 0.20 6.62
C CYS A 44 -16.09 1.43 6.97
N LYS A 45 -17.41 1.28 7.07
CA LYS A 45 -18.33 2.38 7.39
C LYS A 45 -18.18 2.82 8.84
N GLU A 46 -17.89 1.88 9.73
CA GLU A 46 -17.77 2.07 11.17
C GLU A 46 -16.34 2.41 11.60
N LEU A 47 -15.34 1.70 11.06
CA LEU A 47 -13.96 1.78 11.55
C LEU A 47 -13.09 2.78 10.79
N ASN A 48 -13.34 3.03 9.50
CA ASN A 48 -12.56 4.00 8.76
C ASN A 48 -13.13 5.41 9.00
N PRO A 49 -12.34 6.40 9.45
CA PRO A 49 -12.80 7.78 9.65
C PRO A 49 -13.42 8.42 8.39
N LYS A 50 -13.07 7.91 7.21
CA LYS A 50 -13.65 8.34 5.93
C LYS A 50 -14.99 7.67 5.59
N GLY A 51 -15.44 6.70 6.38
CA GLY A 51 -16.67 5.93 6.16
C GLY A 51 -16.67 5.09 4.88
N ARG A 52 -15.50 4.84 4.25
CA ARG A 52 -15.37 4.12 2.97
C ARG A 52 -14.17 3.18 2.95
N CYS A 53 -14.14 2.26 1.98
CA CYS A 53 -13.06 1.29 1.83
C CYS A 53 -11.69 1.95 1.61
N CYS A 54 -10.64 1.37 2.20
CA CYS A 54 -9.25 1.83 2.06
C CYS A 54 -8.62 1.53 0.68
N SER A 55 -9.33 0.83 -0.21
CA SER A 55 -8.83 0.45 -1.54
C SER A 55 -8.32 1.64 -2.35
N ALA A 56 -9.03 2.76 -2.32
CA ALA A 56 -8.61 3.99 -3.01
C ALA A 56 -7.27 4.54 -2.48
N ASP A 57 -7.08 4.53 -1.17
CA ASP A 57 -5.84 4.98 -0.54
C ASP A 57 -4.67 4.04 -0.88
N ILE A 58 -4.91 2.72 -0.87
CA ILE A 58 -3.90 1.72 -1.26
C ILE A 58 -3.50 1.89 -2.73
N ILE A 59 -4.46 2.08 -3.63
CA ILE A 59 -4.20 2.31 -5.06
C ILE A 59 -3.36 3.58 -5.26
N ALA A 60 -3.64 4.65 -4.51
CA ALA A 60 -2.84 5.87 -4.57
C ALA A 60 -1.39 5.64 -4.10
N ILE A 61 -1.18 4.85 -3.04
CA ILE A 61 0.15 4.48 -2.57
C ILE A 61 0.88 3.62 -3.61
N ILE A 62 0.21 2.62 -4.18
CA ILE A 62 0.77 1.80 -5.26
C ILE A 62 1.23 2.70 -6.40
N LYS A 63 0.36 3.56 -6.93
CA LYS A 63 0.70 4.49 -8.03
C LYS A 63 1.86 5.42 -7.67
N ARG A 64 1.97 5.87 -6.43
CA ARG A 64 3.09 6.70 -5.95
C ARG A 64 4.42 5.93 -5.94
N GLU A 65 4.41 4.69 -5.47
CA GLU A 65 5.63 3.88 -5.32
C GLU A 65 6.02 3.16 -6.63
N THR A 66 5.07 2.88 -7.52
CA THR A 66 5.31 2.21 -8.82
C THR A 66 5.32 3.18 -10.00
N GLY A 67 4.99 4.45 -9.77
CA GLY A 67 4.95 5.50 -10.78
C GLY A 67 6.34 5.81 -11.34
N LYS A 68 6.76 5.04 -12.35
CA LYS A 68 7.83 5.31 -13.32
C LYS A 68 9.03 6.10 -12.78
N SER A 69 9.95 5.40 -12.15
CA SER A 69 11.38 5.61 -12.42
C SER A 69 11.75 4.61 -13.51
N SER A 70 11.41 4.93 -14.75
CA SER A 70 12.09 4.33 -15.90
C SER A 70 13.57 4.71 -15.77
N GLU A 71 14.40 3.67 -15.69
CA GLU A 71 15.87 3.68 -15.85
C GLU A 71 16.68 4.24 -14.68
N ASP A 72 17.01 3.37 -13.73
CA ASP A 72 18.41 3.23 -13.33
C ASP A 72 18.80 1.76 -13.47
N LYS A 73 19.07 1.41 -14.73
CA LYS A 73 19.85 0.23 -15.08
C LYS A 73 21.24 0.44 -14.50
N CYS A 74 21.49 -0.08 -13.31
CA CYS A 74 22.85 -0.34 -12.86
C CYS A 74 23.02 -1.84 -12.59
N CYS A 75 22.84 -2.62 -13.65
CA CYS A 75 23.56 -3.87 -13.80
C CYS A 75 24.94 -3.52 -14.36
N CYS A 76 25.97 -3.82 -13.57
CA CYS A 76 27.36 -4.09 -13.94
C CYS A 76 27.66 -4.09 -15.46
N PHE A 77 28.43 -3.11 -15.98
CA PHE A 77 29.34 -3.28 -17.12
C PHE A 77 30.27 -2.06 -17.28
N ARG A 78 31.49 -2.13 -16.74
CA ARG A 78 32.75 -2.12 -17.50
C ARG A 78 33.94 -2.39 -16.57
#